data_AF-A0A834RXQ0-F1
#
_entry.id   AF-A0A834RXQ0-F1
#
_cell.length_a   1.000
_cell.length_b   1.000
_cell.length_c   1.000
_cell.angle_alpha   90.00
_cell.angle_beta   90.00
_cell.angle_gamma   90.00
#
_symmetry.space_group_name_H-M   'P 1'
#
loop_
_entity.id
_entity.type
_entity.pdbx_description
1 polymer ?
#
loop_
_entity_poly.entity_id
_entity_poly.type
_entity_poly.pdbx_seq_one_letter_code
_entity_poly.pdbx_strand_id
1 'polypeptide(L)'
;MYRRFFQGNGSHLTEHDMSDKYLQFALRQSNRAIQDLLKKQIADDYVKDRTSKVTLMTCSILFSSMCCLQGHQKQAIEHLRSGIRMLNETDEEETRETHPVDLESLRTIFVGLDMQVRAIMPSRTSGSWVTKPKTKPLFTSPNGVLNMAKLIDMLQHSESLMNTIHAFNQRSVLLDPDEAADDVYAEHSDLLSRYHRGVIVMQHLWSKAADHGDEYIQPLTALELMQAQMEYLLRYPRADLVAKFPLLGTFGDVKPPFKHPFDLTAQFFRVFELATKLLPTATSPAPVFTTTMGPVAALWLVAIRAPGPCQALRRRAMNLMLNHPRREGFWDGMIAGRIAREGLQLEQDRVRANLGLKEDDEPLGDLEVPDEERIVAFYISHPVG
;
A
#
# COMPACT_ATOMS: atom_id res chain seq x y z
N MET A 1 10.71 12.95 -17.37
CA MET A 1 10.09 12.25 -16.22
C MET A 1 11.12 11.76 -15.21
N TYR A 2 12.04 10.85 -15.58
CA TYR A 2 13.08 10.29 -14.69
C TYR A 2 14.04 11.34 -14.06
N ARG A 3 14.52 12.32 -14.85
CA ARG A 3 15.51 13.32 -14.42
C ARG A 3 15.02 14.31 -13.34
N ARG A 4 13.71 14.38 -13.07
CA ARG A 4 13.16 15.31 -12.06
C ARG A 4 12.65 14.64 -10.80
N PHE A 5 12.20 13.40 -10.92
CA PHE A 5 12.22 12.49 -9.78
C PHE A 5 13.63 12.48 -9.15
N PHE A 6 14.69 12.58 -9.98
CA PHE A 6 16.10 12.79 -9.61
C PHE A 6 16.45 14.12 -8.95
N GLN A 7 15.70 15.19 -9.19
CA GLN A 7 16.00 16.52 -8.64
C GLN A 7 15.26 16.82 -7.32
N GLY A 8 14.45 15.88 -6.80
CA GLY A 8 14.00 15.80 -5.40
C GLY A 8 13.04 16.89 -4.87
N ASN A 9 12.84 18.00 -5.58
CA ASN A 9 12.17 19.17 -4.98
C ASN A 9 10.64 19.16 -5.08
N GLY A 10 10.01 18.34 -5.92
CA GLY A 10 8.55 18.34 -6.09
C GLY A 10 7.97 17.09 -6.72
N SER A 11 6.68 16.85 -6.46
CA SER A 11 5.94 15.67 -6.93
C SER A 11 5.16 15.90 -8.24
N HIS A 12 4.86 17.16 -8.57
CA HIS A 12 4.05 17.58 -9.72
C HIS A 12 4.90 18.20 -10.85
N LEU A 13 4.42 18.07 -12.09
CA LEU A 13 4.94 18.82 -13.23
C LEU A 13 4.49 20.29 -13.13
N THR A 14 5.45 21.21 -13.20
CA THR A 14 5.25 22.68 -13.30
C THR A 14 5.25 23.13 -14.76
N GLU A 15 4.83 24.36 -15.05
CA GLU A 15 4.88 24.91 -16.42
C GLU A 15 6.30 24.92 -16.99
N HIS A 16 7.32 25.14 -16.15
CA HIS A 16 8.71 25.09 -16.56
C HIS A 16 9.14 23.67 -17.00
N ASP A 17 8.53 22.61 -16.43
CA ASP A 17 8.76 21.21 -16.85
C ASP A 17 8.38 20.96 -18.30
N MET A 18 7.35 21.66 -18.78
CA MET A 18 6.85 21.50 -20.13
C MET A 18 7.86 21.91 -21.20
N SER A 19 8.99 22.53 -20.83
CA SER A 19 10.11 22.83 -21.73
C SER A 19 11.06 21.64 -21.99
N ASP A 20 11.01 20.56 -21.20
CA ASP A 20 11.84 19.37 -21.39
C ASP A 20 11.39 18.58 -22.64
N LYS A 21 12.28 18.53 -23.65
CA LYS A 21 12.02 17.86 -24.94
C LYS A 21 11.68 16.37 -24.78
N TYR A 22 12.28 15.67 -23.82
CA TYR A 22 12.01 14.25 -23.60
C TYR A 22 10.65 14.05 -22.91
N LEU A 23 10.29 14.94 -21.98
CA LEU A 23 8.96 14.92 -21.37
C LEU A 23 7.88 15.21 -22.41
N GLN A 24 8.06 16.24 -23.24
CA GLN A 24 7.15 16.55 -24.34
C GLN A 24 7.00 15.38 -25.31
N PHE A 25 8.11 14.72 -25.68
CA PHE A 25 8.07 13.56 -26.56
C PHE A 25 7.27 12.42 -25.94
N ALA A 26 7.54 12.06 -24.68
CA ALA A 26 6.82 11.00 -23.98
C ALA A 26 5.32 11.30 -23.87
N LEU A 27 4.94 12.54 -23.53
CA LEU A 27 3.54 13.00 -23.49
C LEU A 27 2.85 12.92 -24.86
N ARG A 28 3.54 13.28 -25.95
CA ARG A 28 2.98 13.15 -27.30
C ARG A 28 2.75 11.69 -27.68
N GLN A 29 3.69 10.80 -27.35
CA GLN A 29 3.52 9.37 -27.62
C GLN A 29 2.41 8.75 -26.77
N SER A 30 2.30 9.11 -25.49
CA SER A 30 1.21 8.62 -24.64
C SER A 30 -0.15 9.07 -25.17
N ASN A 31 -0.29 10.35 -25.53
CA ASN A 31 -1.53 10.88 -26.10
C ASN A 31 -1.87 10.22 -27.42
N ARG A 32 -0.89 9.98 -28.30
CA ARG A 32 -1.10 9.26 -29.56
C ARG A 32 -1.58 7.83 -29.31
N ALA A 33 -0.97 7.11 -28.37
CA ALA A 33 -1.39 5.76 -28.01
C ALA A 33 -2.83 5.73 -27.47
N ILE A 34 -3.20 6.66 -26.57
CA ILE A 34 -4.57 6.78 -26.06
C ILE A 34 -5.55 7.04 -27.21
N GLN A 35 -5.24 7.98 -28.10
CA GLN A 35 -6.08 8.32 -29.26
C GLN A 35 -6.28 7.12 -30.19
N ASP A 36 -5.22 6.37 -30.48
CA ASP A 36 -5.29 5.19 -31.34
C ASP A 36 -6.09 4.06 -30.68
N LEU A 37 -5.99 3.88 -29.35
CA LEU A 37 -6.81 2.92 -28.60
C LEU A 37 -8.29 3.33 -28.61
N LEU A 38 -8.61 4.60 -28.37
CA LEU A 38 -9.99 5.10 -28.39
C LEU A 38 -10.64 4.93 -29.77
N LYS A 39 -9.90 5.23 -30.85
CA LYS A 39 -10.39 5.00 -32.22
C LYS A 39 -10.72 3.54 -32.47
N LYS A 40 -9.88 2.62 -31.99
CA LYS A 40 -10.12 1.17 -32.10
C LYS A 40 -11.32 0.72 -31.25
N GLN A 41 -11.50 1.27 -30.06
CA GLN A 41 -12.67 0.99 -29.21
C GLN A 41 -13.98 1.45 -29.86
N ILE A 42 -14.00 2.65 -30.47
CA ILE A 42 -15.19 3.23 -31.12
C ILE A 42 -15.57 2.46 -32.40
N ALA A 43 -14.64 1.77 -33.04
CA ALA A 43 -14.91 0.94 -34.21
C ALA A 43 -15.65 -0.39 -33.91
N ASP A 44 -16.26 -0.51 -32.72
CA ASP A 44 -17.18 -1.56 -32.21
C ASP A 44 -16.71 -3.03 -32.18
N ASP A 45 -15.55 -3.36 -32.78
CA ASP A 45 -15.04 -4.73 -32.85
C ASP A 45 -13.90 -5.01 -31.83
N TYR A 46 -13.29 -3.98 -31.25
CA TYR A 46 -12.05 -4.14 -30.47
C TYR A 46 -12.26 -4.50 -28.98
N VAL A 47 -13.39 -4.19 -28.35
CA VAL A 47 -13.57 -4.41 -26.88
C VAL A 47 -14.18 -5.78 -26.55
N LYS A 48 -14.72 -6.49 -27.54
CA LYS A 48 -15.39 -7.79 -27.33
C LYS A 48 -14.41 -8.95 -27.22
N ASP A 49 -13.24 -8.85 -27.84
CA ASP A 49 -12.27 -9.94 -27.86
C ASP A 49 -11.28 -9.90 -26.68
N ARG A 50 -10.97 -11.07 -26.13
CA ARG A 50 -10.09 -11.27 -24.98
C ARG A 50 -8.68 -10.75 -25.25
N THR A 51 -8.14 -10.95 -26.45
CA THR A 51 -6.79 -10.49 -26.83
C THR A 51 -6.69 -8.96 -26.70
N SER A 52 -7.72 -8.25 -27.14
CA SER A 52 -7.80 -6.79 -27.01
C SER A 52 -7.98 -6.33 -25.56
N LYS A 53 -8.77 -7.04 -24.74
CA LYS A 53 -8.86 -6.76 -23.29
C LYS A 53 -7.50 -6.90 -22.61
N VAL A 54 -6.72 -7.94 -22.93
CA VAL A 54 -5.36 -8.14 -22.37
C VAL A 54 -4.42 -7.01 -22.79
N THR A 55 -4.51 -6.54 -24.04
CA THR A 55 -3.77 -5.36 -24.50
C THR A 55 -4.18 -4.10 -23.73
N LEU A 56 -5.48 -3.85 -23.57
CA LEU A 56 -6.00 -2.69 -22.85
C LEU A 56 -5.64 -2.72 -21.36
N MET A 57 -5.67 -3.89 -20.73
CA MET A 57 -5.19 -4.09 -19.36
C MET A 57 -3.70 -3.73 -19.24
N THR A 58 -2.87 -4.19 -20.16
CA THR A 58 -1.44 -3.83 -20.20
C THR A 58 -1.27 -2.32 -20.33
N CYS A 59 -2.01 -1.67 -21.23
CA CYS A 59 -2.01 -0.21 -21.37
C CYS A 59 -2.47 0.49 -20.09
N SER A 60 -3.47 -0.04 -19.38
CA SER A 60 -3.96 0.55 -18.13
C SER A 60 -2.88 0.58 -17.03
N ILE A 61 -2.04 -0.45 -16.93
CA ILE A 61 -0.90 -0.49 -16.00
C ILE A 61 0.15 0.54 -16.38
N LEU A 62 0.47 0.65 -17.68
CA LEU A 62 1.46 1.60 -18.19
C LEU A 62 1.00 3.06 -17.99
N PHE A 63 -0.24 3.38 -18.34
CA PHE A 63 -0.79 4.73 -18.15
C PHE A 63 -0.98 5.06 -16.67
N SER A 64 -1.39 4.10 -15.84
CA SER A 64 -1.43 4.28 -14.39
C SER A 64 -0.04 4.63 -13.83
N SER A 65 1.00 3.88 -14.22
CA SER A 65 2.39 4.13 -13.83
C SER A 65 2.88 5.51 -14.29
N MET A 66 2.53 5.92 -15.51
CA MET A 66 2.84 7.23 -16.04
C MET A 66 2.15 8.35 -15.24
N CYS A 67 0.86 8.20 -14.93
CA CYS A 67 0.12 9.15 -14.09
C CYS A 67 0.74 9.24 -12.68
N CYS A 68 1.16 8.12 -12.07
CA CYS A 68 1.88 8.12 -10.80
C CYS A 68 3.22 8.86 -10.88
N LEU A 69 3.98 8.69 -11.98
CA LEU A 69 5.20 9.45 -12.23
C LEU A 69 4.95 10.96 -12.44
N GLN A 70 3.76 11.35 -12.88
CA GLN A 70 3.37 12.75 -13.05
C GLN A 70 2.73 13.37 -11.80
N GLY A 71 2.42 12.56 -10.78
CA GLY A 71 1.65 12.98 -9.61
C GLY A 71 0.15 13.13 -9.88
N HIS A 72 -0.36 12.61 -11.01
CA HIS A 72 -1.78 12.62 -11.38
C HIS A 72 -2.53 11.43 -10.76
N GLN A 73 -2.57 11.38 -9.44
CA GLN A 73 -3.07 10.22 -8.68
C GLN A 73 -4.51 9.83 -9.05
N LYS A 74 -5.42 10.80 -9.21
CA LYS A 74 -6.81 10.52 -9.59
C LYS A 74 -6.92 9.78 -10.94
N GLN A 75 -6.15 10.20 -11.94
CA GLN A 75 -6.12 9.54 -13.26
C GLN A 75 -5.53 8.14 -13.18
N ALA A 76 -4.46 7.96 -12.40
CA ALA A 76 -3.86 6.64 -12.16
C ALA A 76 -4.87 5.66 -11.55
N ILE A 77 -5.66 6.13 -10.57
CA ILE A 77 -6.71 5.35 -9.90
C ILE A 77 -7.81 4.94 -10.90
N GLU A 78 -8.24 5.83 -11.79
CA GLU A 78 -9.24 5.51 -12.82
C GLU A 78 -8.72 4.51 -13.87
N HIS A 79 -7.44 4.60 -14.26
CA HIS A 79 -6.81 3.59 -15.11
C HIS A 79 -6.78 2.22 -14.43
N LEU A 80 -6.39 2.16 -13.15
CA LEU A 80 -6.41 0.92 -12.37
C LEU A 80 -7.82 0.33 -12.27
N ARG A 81 -8.80 1.17 -11.92
CA ARG A 81 -10.21 0.76 -11.77
C ARG A 81 -10.76 0.15 -13.06
N SER A 82 -10.49 0.78 -14.20
CA SER A 82 -10.87 0.27 -15.52
C SER A 82 -10.17 -1.05 -15.83
N GLY A 83 -8.88 -1.16 -15.51
CA GLY A 83 -8.08 -2.38 -15.69
C GLY A 83 -8.63 -3.58 -14.91
N ILE A 84 -8.94 -3.38 -13.61
CA ILE A 84 -9.54 -4.42 -12.76
C ILE A 84 -10.93 -4.84 -13.27
N ARG A 85 -11.74 -3.88 -13.76
CA ARG A 85 -13.04 -4.19 -14.34
C ARG A 85 -12.90 -5.14 -15.55
N MET A 86 -12.03 -4.80 -16.50
CA MET A 86 -11.74 -5.66 -17.65
C MET A 86 -11.21 -7.03 -17.24
N LEU A 87 -10.37 -7.10 -16.21
CA LEU A 87 -9.85 -8.36 -15.67
C LEU A 87 -10.98 -9.25 -15.14
N ASN A 88 -11.92 -8.68 -14.38
CA ASN A 88 -13.05 -9.41 -13.82
C ASN A 88 -14.00 -9.91 -14.92
N GLU A 89 -14.28 -9.09 -15.93
CA GLU A 89 -15.07 -9.48 -17.10
C GLU A 89 -14.39 -10.63 -17.88
N THR A 90 -13.05 -10.60 -17.99
CA THR A 90 -12.29 -11.65 -18.69
C THR A 90 -12.31 -12.99 -17.93
N ASP A 91 -12.48 -12.97 -16.60
CA ASP A 91 -12.60 -14.18 -15.78
C ASP A 91 -13.93 -14.93 -15.96
N GLU A 92 -14.90 -14.31 -16.60
CA GLU A 92 -16.23 -14.89 -16.87
C GLU A 92 -16.30 -15.52 -18.27
N GLU A 93 -15.32 -15.29 -19.13
CA GLU A 93 -15.29 -15.73 -20.53
C GLU A 93 -14.45 -17.01 -20.74
N GLU A 94 -14.97 -17.97 -21.51
CA GLU A 94 -14.24 -19.22 -21.85
C GLU A 94 -12.95 -18.92 -22.65
N THR A 95 -11.85 -19.60 -22.27
CA THR A 95 -10.52 -19.48 -22.91
C THR A 95 -10.53 -19.94 -24.36
N ARG A 96 -10.19 -19.04 -25.31
CA ARG A 96 -10.09 -19.40 -26.73
C ARG A 96 -8.82 -18.91 -27.45
N GLU A 97 -8.07 -17.96 -26.91
CA GLU A 97 -6.91 -17.38 -27.62
C GLU A 97 -5.68 -17.13 -26.74
N THR A 98 -4.50 -17.22 -27.35
CA THR A 98 -3.18 -17.01 -26.75
C THR A 98 -2.68 -15.59 -27.00
N HIS A 99 -2.51 -14.81 -25.91
CA HIS A 99 -1.90 -13.48 -25.95
C HIS A 99 -0.44 -13.55 -25.43
N PRO A 100 0.52 -12.73 -25.94
CA PRO A 100 1.91 -12.77 -25.50
C PRO A 100 2.12 -12.42 -24.01
N VAL A 101 1.26 -11.55 -23.48
CA VAL A 101 1.20 -11.22 -22.05
C VAL A 101 0.26 -12.20 -21.36
N ASP A 102 0.79 -12.87 -20.34
CA ASP A 102 0.05 -13.78 -19.47
C ASP A 102 -0.94 -13.03 -18.56
N LEU A 103 -2.17 -13.54 -18.48
CA LEU A 103 -3.25 -12.95 -17.70
C LEU A 103 -2.99 -13.04 -16.19
N GLU A 104 -2.34 -14.10 -15.71
CA GLU A 104 -2.02 -14.25 -14.29
C GLU A 104 -0.97 -13.23 -13.82
N SER A 105 -0.01 -12.92 -14.68
CA SER A 105 0.97 -11.86 -14.47
C SER A 105 0.30 -10.49 -14.33
N LEU A 106 -0.66 -10.17 -15.22
CA LEU A 106 -1.46 -8.94 -15.11
C LEU A 106 -2.29 -8.92 -13.82
N ARG A 107 -2.93 -10.04 -13.47
CA ARG A 107 -3.70 -10.19 -12.24
C ARG A 107 -2.86 -9.90 -10.99
N THR A 108 -1.65 -10.45 -10.93
CA THR A 108 -0.71 -10.20 -9.82
C THR A 108 -0.44 -8.70 -9.68
N ILE A 109 -0.14 -8.00 -10.78
CA ILE A 109 0.10 -6.55 -10.76
C ILE A 109 -1.16 -5.80 -10.31
N PHE A 110 -2.33 -6.15 -10.83
CA PHE A 110 -3.58 -5.50 -10.44
C PHE A 110 -3.93 -5.71 -8.96
N VAL A 111 -3.68 -6.90 -8.41
CA VAL A 111 -3.90 -7.19 -6.98
C VAL A 111 -2.99 -6.32 -6.11
N GLY A 112 -1.70 -6.22 -6.45
CA GLY A 112 -0.74 -5.38 -5.73
C GLY A 112 -1.04 -3.88 -5.83
N LEU A 113 -1.48 -3.40 -7.01
CA LEU A 113 -1.89 -2.01 -7.20
C LEU A 113 -3.21 -1.69 -6.49
N ASP A 114 -4.21 -2.59 -6.53
CA ASP A 114 -5.47 -2.43 -5.80
C ASP A 114 -5.24 -2.40 -4.28
N MET A 115 -4.35 -3.25 -3.77
CA MET A 115 -3.90 -3.22 -2.37
C MET A 115 -3.38 -1.83 -1.98
N GLN A 116 -2.49 -1.24 -2.80
CA GLN A 116 -1.93 0.09 -2.53
C GLN A 116 -2.99 1.18 -2.53
N VAL A 117 -3.92 1.15 -3.49
CA VAL A 117 -5.00 2.14 -3.57
C VAL A 117 -5.92 2.02 -2.36
N ARG A 118 -6.30 0.80 -1.96
CA ARG A 118 -7.15 0.61 -0.77
C ARG A 118 -6.46 1.06 0.53
N ALA A 119 -5.13 1.01 0.60
CA ALA A 119 -4.41 1.50 1.78
C ALA A 119 -4.51 3.03 1.98
N ILE A 120 -4.75 3.80 0.92
CA ILE A 120 -4.85 5.28 0.95
C ILE A 120 -6.27 5.81 0.66
N MET A 121 -7.15 4.95 0.20
CA MET A 121 -8.51 5.30 -0.17
C MET A 121 -9.40 5.52 1.07
N PRO A 122 -10.20 6.60 1.12
CA PRO A 122 -11.18 6.81 2.19
C PRO A 122 -12.23 5.69 2.26
N SER A 123 -12.60 5.22 3.45
CA SER A 123 -13.57 4.12 3.60
C SER A 123 -14.92 4.41 2.91
N ARG A 124 -15.38 5.67 2.89
CA ARG A 124 -16.64 6.09 2.23
C ARG A 124 -16.70 5.78 0.74
N THR A 125 -15.56 5.65 0.05
CA THR A 125 -15.56 5.32 -1.39
C THR A 125 -15.59 3.82 -1.65
N SER A 126 -15.45 2.99 -0.62
CA SER A 126 -15.43 1.52 -0.72
C SER A 126 -16.62 0.94 -1.47
N GLY A 127 -17.84 1.42 -1.19
CA GLY A 127 -19.06 0.94 -1.85
C GLY A 127 -19.14 1.24 -3.35
N SER A 128 -18.41 2.25 -3.82
CA SER A 128 -18.33 2.59 -5.26
C SER A 128 -17.15 1.94 -5.96
N TRP A 129 -16.23 1.34 -5.21
CA TRP A 129 -15.01 0.79 -5.77
C TRP A 129 -15.28 -0.52 -6.53
N VAL A 130 -14.38 -0.86 -7.45
CA VAL A 130 -14.52 -2.08 -8.25
C VAL A 130 -14.32 -3.33 -7.38
N THR A 131 -15.03 -4.41 -7.73
CA THR A 131 -14.85 -5.73 -7.12
C THR A 131 -13.39 -6.17 -7.22
N LYS A 132 -12.83 -6.69 -6.12
CA LYS A 132 -11.46 -7.19 -6.06
C LYS A 132 -11.23 -8.25 -7.16
N PRO A 133 -10.04 -8.28 -7.78
CA PRO A 133 -9.64 -9.41 -8.60
C PRO A 133 -9.78 -10.74 -7.84
N LYS A 134 -10.20 -11.79 -8.55
CA LYS A 134 -10.13 -13.17 -8.02
C LYS A 134 -8.66 -13.51 -7.75
N THR A 135 -8.38 -14.24 -6.67
CA THR A 135 -7.01 -14.66 -6.32
C THR A 135 -6.99 -16.14 -5.97
N LYS A 136 -5.91 -16.83 -6.29
CA LYS A 136 -5.70 -18.22 -5.89
C LYS A 136 -5.42 -18.30 -4.38
N PRO A 137 -5.93 -19.33 -3.68
CA PRO A 137 -5.56 -19.55 -2.29
C PRO A 137 -4.09 -19.98 -2.20
N LEU A 138 -3.46 -19.76 -1.04
CA LEU A 138 -2.09 -20.22 -0.79
C LEU A 138 -2.05 -21.75 -0.73
N PHE A 139 -1.41 -22.37 -1.73
CA PHE A 139 -1.18 -23.82 -1.81
C PHE A 139 0.22 -24.24 -1.32
N THR A 140 1.01 -23.32 -0.77
CA THR A 140 2.38 -23.63 -0.34
C THR A 140 2.39 -24.52 0.89
N SER A 141 3.06 -25.67 0.78
CA SER A 141 3.32 -26.57 1.90
C SER A 141 4.18 -25.86 2.96
N PRO A 142 3.85 -26.00 4.27
CA PRO A 142 4.68 -25.50 5.36
C PRO A 142 6.15 -25.93 5.31
N ASN A 143 6.45 -27.05 4.65
CA ASN A 143 7.79 -27.64 4.59
C ASN A 143 8.44 -27.52 3.20
N GLY A 144 8.04 -26.54 2.38
CA GLY A 144 8.56 -26.35 1.03
C GLY A 144 10.06 -26.01 0.97
N VAL A 145 10.69 -26.27 -0.17
CA VAL A 145 12.07 -25.83 -0.44
C VAL A 145 12.08 -24.31 -0.67
N LEU A 146 13.03 -23.60 -0.05
CA LEU A 146 13.23 -22.18 -0.31
C LEU A 146 13.77 -21.99 -1.73
N ASN A 147 13.03 -21.24 -2.54
CA ASN A 147 13.41 -20.82 -3.88
C ASN A 147 12.55 -19.63 -4.32
N MET A 148 12.89 -19.01 -5.46
CA MET A 148 12.16 -17.86 -5.99
C MET A 148 10.69 -18.13 -6.27
N ALA A 149 10.31 -19.33 -6.74
CA ALA A 149 8.91 -19.67 -6.97
C ALA A 149 8.09 -19.63 -5.68
N LYS A 150 8.65 -20.13 -4.56
CA LYS A 150 8.01 -20.05 -3.25
C LYS A 150 7.91 -18.64 -2.68
N LEU A 151 8.90 -17.80 -2.96
CA LEU A 151 8.83 -16.38 -2.60
C LEU A 151 7.76 -15.64 -3.41
N ILE A 152 7.59 -15.97 -4.69
CA ILE A 152 6.52 -15.43 -5.54
C ILE A 152 5.14 -15.90 -5.04
N ASP A 153 4.98 -17.19 -4.73
CA ASP A 153 3.74 -17.74 -4.14
C ASP A 153 3.37 -16.97 -2.85
N MET A 154 4.36 -16.68 -2.00
CA MET A 154 4.17 -15.93 -0.76
C MET A 154 3.86 -14.46 -1.01
N LEU A 155 4.50 -13.82 -2.00
CA LEU A 155 4.22 -12.43 -2.37
C LEU A 155 2.77 -12.29 -2.83
N GLN A 156 2.32 -13.14 -3.76
CA GLN A 156 0.95 -13.13 -4.27
C GLN A 156 -0.07 -13.35 -3.15
N HIS A 157 0.22 -14.27 -2.22
CA HIS A 157 -0.61 -14.49 -1.04
C HIS A 157 -0.66 -13.26 -0.13
N SER A 158 0.49 -12.67 0.20
CA SER A 158 0.58 -11.49 1.07
C SER A 158 -0.13 -10.28 0.46
N GLU A 159 0.04 -10.02 -0.83
CA GLU A 159 -0.65 -8.94 -1.54
C GLU A 159 -2.18 -9.16 -1.56
N SER A 160 -2.64 -10.38 -1.86
CA SER A 160 -4.06 -10.74 -1.83
C SER A 160 -4.67 -10.60 -0.42
N LEU A 161 -3.96 -11.07 0.61
CA LEU A 161 -4.43 -11.02 1.99
C LEU A 161 -4.48 -9.57 2.48
N MET A 162 -3.42 -8.79 2.28
CA MET A 162 -3.38 -7.37 2.64
C MET A 162 -4.48 -6.57 1.91
N ASN A 163 -4.68 -6.83 0.61
CA ASN A 163 -5.79 -6.23 -0.15
C ASN A 163 -7.15 -6.55 0.51
N THR A 164 -7.36 -7.81 0.89
CA THR A 164 -8.60 -8.24 1.55
C THR A 164 -8.76 -7.61 2.93
N ILE A 165 -7.69 -7.47 3.72
CA ILE A 165 -7.70 -6.79 5.03
C ILE A 165 -8.09 -5.31 4.86
N HIS A 166 -7.53 -4.61 3.88
CA HIS A 166 -7.92 -3.22 3.61
C HIS A 166 -9.38 -3.12 3.19
N ALA A 167 -9.85 -3.99 2.28
CA ALA A 167 -11.25 -4.00 1.85
C ALA A 167 -12.21 -4.30 3.01
N PHE A 168 -11.88 -5.27 3.88
CA PHE A 168 -12.61 -5.56 5.11
C PHE A 168 -12.70 -4.32 6.00
N ASN A 169 -11.57 -3.71 6.35
CA ASN A 169 -11.52 -2.53 7.22
C ASN A 169 -12.33 -1.34 6.67
N GLN A 170 -12.33 -1.15 5.34
CA GLN A 170 -13.06 -0.09 4.66
C GLN A 170 -14.57 -0.37 4.56
N ARG A 171 -14.97 -1.63 4.32
CA ARG A 171 -16.36 -2.03 4.20
C ARG A 171 -17.04 -2.11 5.56
N SER A 172 -16.41 -2.78 6.53
CA SER A 172 -17.00 -3.06 7.84
C SER A 172 -17.38 -1.81 8.60
N VAL A 173 -16.63 -0.71 8.48
CA VAL A 173 -16.97 0.55 9.15
C VAL A 173 -18.29 1.17 8.65
N LEU A 174 -18.72 0.82 7.42
CA LEU A 174 -19.95 1.32 6.82
C LEU A 174 -21.18 0.45 7.15
N LEU A 175 -20.98 -0.72 7.77
CA LEU A 175 -22.06 -1.63 8.10
C LEU A 175 -22.76 -1.23 9.40
N ASP A 176 -24.02 -1.67 9.50
CA ASP A 176 -24.81 -1.65 10.73
C ASP A 176 -24.37 -2.81 11.64
N PRO A 177 -23.94 -2.56 12.88
CA PRO A 177 -23.53 -3.62 13.79
C PRO A 177 -24.64 -4.62 14.13
N ASP A 178 -25.91 -4.20 14.15
CA ASP A 178 -27.02 -5.08 14.53
C ASP A 178 -27.32 -6.14 13.45
N GLU A 179 -27.01 -5.83 12.20
CA GLU A 179 -27.27 -6.72 11.06
C GLU A 179 -26.04 -7.54 10.66
N ALA A 180 -24.83 -7.00 10.82
CA ALA A 180 -23.62 -7.52 10.20
C ALA A 180 -22.58 -8.09 11.18
N ALA A 181 -22.82 -8.07 12.50
CA ALA A 181 -21.83 -8.49 13.50
C ALA A 181 -21.26 -9.89 13.24
N ASP A 182 -22.12 -10.89 13.06
CA ASP A 182 -21.69 -12.28 12.88
C ASP A 182 -20.81 -12.45 11.63
N ASP A 183 -21.21 -11.86 10.52
CA ASP A 183 -20.44 -11.89 9.26
C ASP A 183 -19.09 -11.18 9.40
N VAL A 184 -19.06 -10.03 10.08
CA VAL A 184 -17.83 -9.26 10.32
C VAL A 184 -16.86 -10.05 11.19
N TYR A 185 -17.34 -10.70 12.25
CA TYR A 185 -16.50 -11.52 13.13
C TYR A 185 -16.02 -12.80 12.44
N ALA A 186 -16.87 -13.45 11.64
CA ALA A 186 -16.51 -14.62 10.86
C ALA A 186 -15.41 -14.28 9.83
N GLU A 187 -15.56 -13.19 9.08
CA GLU A 187 -14.55 -12.75 8.11
C GLU A 187 -13.23 -12.37 8.79
N HIS A 188 -13.26 -11.65 9.92
CA HIS A 188 -12.04 -11.33 10.68
C HIS A 188 -11.30 -12.59 11.15
N SER A 189 -12.04 -13.61 11.61
CA SER A 189 -11.48 -14.90 12.00
C SER A 189 -10.84 -15.65 10.81
N ASP A 190 -11.45 -15.62 9.63
CA ASP A 190 -10.84 -16.15 8.39
C ASP A 190 -9.53 -15.42 8.05
N LEU A 191 -9.54 -14.08 8.10
CA LEU A 191 -8.35 -13.28 7.81
C LEU A 191 -7.19 -13.60 8.76
N LEU A 192 -7.49 -13.75 10.05
CA LEU A 192 -6.51 -14.18 11.06
C LEU A 192 -5.97 -15.58 10.80
N SER A 193 -6.84 -16.51 10.41
CA SER A 193 -6.45 -17.90 10.07
C SER A 193 -5.55 -17.94 8.85
N ARG A 194 -5.85 -17.15 7.82
CA ARG A 194 -5.03 -17.00 6.61
C ARG A 194 -3.70 -16.34 6.91
N TYR A 195 -3.69 -15.27 7.73
CA TYR A 195 -2.48 -14.62 8.21
C TYR A 195 -1.57 -15.63 8.92
N HIS A 196 -2.12 -16.40 9.88
CA HIS A 196 -1.34 -17.35 10.65
C HIS A 196 -0.73 -18.47 9.79
N ARG A 197 -1.46 -18.97 8.79
CA ARG A 197 -0.90 -19.90 7.80
C ARG A 197 0.31 -19.32 7.07
N GLY A 198 0.22 -18.07 6.65
CA GLY A 198 1.34 -17.36 6.01
C GLY A 198 2.55 -17.21 6.94
N VAL A 199 2.32 -16.96 8.23
CA VAL A 199 3.39 -16.89 9.26
C VAL A 199 4.11 -18.22 9.39
N ILE A 200 3.39 -19.35 9.46
CA ILE A 200 4.00 -20.69 9.57
C ILE A 200 4.93 -20.97 8.38
N VAL A 201 4.46 -20.69 7.15
CA VAL A 201 5.28 -20.87 5.95
C VAL A 201 6.50 -19.95 5.99
N MET A 202 6.33 -18.69 6.39
CA MET A 202 7.44 -17.72 6.46
C MET A 202 8.51 -18.13 7.48
N GLN A 203 8.11 -18.64 8.64
CA GLN A 203 9.04 -19.15 9.66
C GLN A 203 9.90 -20.28 9.11
N HIS A 204 9.30 -21.22 8.38
CA HIS A 204 10.04 -22.29 7.73
C HIS A 204 10.99 -21.75 6.66
N LEU A 205 10.55 -20.82 5.80
CA LEU A 205 11.41 -20.22 4.78
C LEU A 205 12.62 -19.49 5.40
N TRP A 206 12.40 -18.71 6.47
CA TRP A 206 13.49 -18.08 7.22
C TRP A 206 14.47 -19.09 7.83
N SER A 207 13.96 -20.23 8.33
CA SER A 207 14.82 -21.29 8.87
C SER A 207 15.79 -21.88 7.84
N LYS A 208 15.48 -21.73 6.54
CA LYS A 208 16.30 -22.17 5.42
C LYS A 208 17.18 -21.07 4.84
N ALA A 209 16.98 -19.81 5.22
CA ALA A 209 17.69 -18.68 4.61
C ALA A 209 19.22 -18.78 4.79
N ALA A 210 19.68 -19.24 5.95
CA ALA A 210 21.11 -19.39 6.25
C ALA A 210 21.84 -20.33 5.27
N ASP A 211 21.15 -21.35 4.75
CA ASP A 211 21.70 -22.31 3.79
C ASP A 211 22.02 -21.67 2.42
N HIS A 212 21.51 -20.46 2.16
CA HIS A 212 21.62 -19.73 0.90
C HIS A 212 22.39 -18.40 1.00
N GLY A 213 23.04 -18.14 2.15
CA GLY A 213 23.72 -16.86 2.39
C GLY A 213 22.77 -15.67 2.26
N ASP A 214 23.17 -14.65 1.51
CA ASP A 214 22.42 -13.40 1.40
C ASP A 214 21.36 -13.38 0.28
N GLU A 215 21.29 -14.42 -0.56
CA GLU A 215 20.48 -14.45 -1.80
C GLU A 215 19.00 -14.10 -1.55
N TYR A 216 18.43 -14.67 -0.49
CA TYR A 216 16.99 -14.54 -0.19
C TYR A 216 16.67 -13.55 0.94
N ILE A 217 17.68 -12.89 1.53
CA ILE A 217 17.48 -12.02 2.68
C ILE A 217 16.57 -10.83 2.35
N GLN A 218 16.79 -10.16 1.21
CA GLN A 218 15.98 -9.01 0.83
C GLN A 218 14.52 -9.40 0.51
N PRO A 219 14.21 -10.42 -0.34
CA PRO A 219 12.83 -10.87 -0.56
C PRO A 219 12.13 -11.30 0.73
N LEU A 220 12.80 -12.06 1.61
CA LEU A 220 12.22 -12.50 2.88
C LEU A 220 11.93 -11.31 3.80
N THR A 221 12.85 -10.33 3.87
CA THR A 221 12.64 -9.08 4.62
C THR A 221 11.42 -8.30 4.11
N ALA A 222 11.23 -8.23 2.78
CA ALA A 222 10.07 -7.56 2.19
C ALA A 222 8.75 -8.26 2.52
N LEU A 223 8.72 -9.59 2.47
CA LEU A 223 7.55 -10.38 2.84
C LEU A 223 7.25 -10.27 4.34
N GLU A 224 8.28 -10.30 5.18
CA GLU A 224 8.12 -10.11 6.63
C GLU A 224 7.60 -8.71 6.98
N LEU A 225 8.03 -7.67 6.24
CA LEU A 225 7.51 -6.33 6.40
C LEU A 225 6.00 -6.25 6.09
N MET A 226 5.53 -6.94 5.04
CA MET A 226 4.10 -7.05 4.75
C MET A 226 3.37 -7.79 5.87
N GLN A 227 3.94 -8.88 6.38
CA GLN A 227 3.34 -9.63 7.49
C GLN A 227 3.23 -8.79 8.78
N ALA A 228 4.27 -8.04 9.13
CA ALA A 228 4.23 -7.16 10.29
C ALA A 228 3.14 -6.08 10.18
N GLN A 229 2.93 -5.51 8.98
CA GLN A 229 1.83 -4.58 8.75
C GLN A 229 0.46 -5.27 8.84
N MET A 230 0.29 -6.47 8.30
CA MET A 230 -0.96 -7.23 8.40
C MET A 230 -1.30 -7.57 9.85
N GLU A 231 -0.31 -7.95 10.66
CA GLU A 231 -0.53 -8.24 12.08
C GLU A 231 -1.08 -7.03 12.83
N TYR A 232 -0.49 -5.86 12.61
CA TYR A 232 -0.98 -4.61 13.19
C TYR A 232 -2.43 -4.35 12.79
N LEU A 233 -2.76 -4.44 11.50
CA LEU A 233 -4.11 -4.17 11.00
C LEU A 233 -5.16 -5.15 11.54
N LEU A 234 -4.76 -6.40 11.84
CA LEU A 234 -5.64 -7.45 12.32
C LEU A 234 -5.81 -7.46 13.83
N ARG A 235 -4.73 -7.22 14.59
CA ARG A 235 -4.73 -7.30 16.06
C ARG A 235 -5.00 -5.97 16.75
N TYR A 236 -4.75 -4.86 16.06
CA TYR A 236 -4.99 -3.50 16.57
C TYR A 236 -5.83 -2.69 15.57
N PRO A 237 -7.10 -3.09 15.35
CA PRO A 237 -7.99 -2.42 14.42
C PRO A 237 -8.30 -0.98 14.87
N ARG A 238 -8.80 -0.17 13.93
CA ARG A 238 -9.13 1.24 14.19
C ARG A 238 -10.22 1.36 15.28
N ALA A 239 -10.12 2.40 16.10
CA ALA A 239 -11.04 2.62 17.22
C ALA A 239 -12.52 2.75 16.78
N ASP A 240 -12.79 3.32 15.59
CA ASP A 240 -14.13 3.42 15.01
C ASP A 240 -14.73 2.03 14.66
N LEU A 241 -13.88 1.09 14.22
CA LEU A 241 -14.29 -0.30 14.00
C LEU A 241 -14.54 -1.02 15.33
N VAL A 242 -13.67 -0.85 16.33
CA VAL A 242 -13.83 -1.48 17.65
C VAL A 242 -15.07 -0.95 18.37
N ALA A 243 -15.37 0.34 18.25
CA ALA A 243 -16.57 0.93 18.83
C ALA A 243 -17.86 0.29 18.29
N LYS A 244 -17.88 -0.08 17.00
CA LYS A 244 -19.00 -0.79 16.37
C LYS A 244 -18.98 -2.30 16.61
N PHE A 245 -17.80 -2.89 16.59
CA PHE A 245 -17.57 -4.34 16.62
C PHE A 245 -16.52 -4.68 17.70
N PRO A 246 -16.90 -4.67 19.00
CA PRO A 246 -15.94 -4.76 20.10
C PRO A 246 -15.07 -6.01 20.08
N LEU A 247 -15.56 -7.14 19.56
CA LEU A 247 -14.79 -8.38 19.54
C LEU A 247 -13.56 -8.31 18.63
N LEU A 248 -13.51 -7.37 17.68
CA LEU A 248 -12.32 -7.16 16.83
C LEU A 248 -11.10 -6.72 17.66
N GLY A 249 -11.32 -5.98 18.76
CA GLY A 249 -10.25 -5.53 19.66
C GLY A 249 -9.67 -6.61 20.56
N THR A 250 -10.33 -7.77 20.69
CA THR A 250 -9.92 -8.83 21.64
C THR A 250 -8.65 -9.58 21.25
N PHE A 251 -8.14 -9.37 20.03
CA PHE A 251 -6.90 -10.00 19.55
C PHE A 251 -5.63 -9.25 19.97
N GLY A 252 -5.78 -8.14 20.69
CA GLY A 252 -4.68 -7.53 21.45
C GLY A 252 -4.21 -8.42 22.61
N ASP A 253 -5.11 -9.23 23.18
CA ASP A 253 -4.79 -10.15 24.27
C ASP A 253 -4.25 -11.49 23.75
N VAL A 254 -3.94 -12.40 24.68
CA VAL A 254 -3.58 -13.78 24.36
C VAL A 254 -4.83 -14.53 23.90
N LYS A 255 -4.89 -14.81 22.60
CA LYS A 255 -6.01 -15.52 21.96
C LYS A 255 -5.49 -16.33 20.77
N PRO A 256 -5.92 -17.59 20.59
CA PRO A 256 -5.52 -18.38 19.42
C PRO A 256 -5.74 -17.61 18.11
N PRO A 257 -4.77 -17.63 17.16
CA PRO A 257 -3.54 -18.42 17.18
C PRO A 257 -2.33 -17.73 17.87
N PHE A 258 -2.52 -16.57 18.50
CA PHE A 258 -1.45 -15.81 19.16
C PHE A 258 -1.20 -16.28 20.58
N LYS A 259 0.08 -16.54 20.89
CA LYS A 259 0.52 -17.04 22.20
C LYS A 259 0.92 -15.93 23.18
N HIS A 260 1.07 -14.71 22.67
CA HIS A 260 1.55 -13.56 23.42
C HIS A 260 0.62 -12.35 23.19
N PRO A 261 0.47 -11.46 24.19
CA PRO A 261 -0.23 -10.21 24.00
C PRO A 261 0.45 -9.39 22.90
N PHE A 262 -0.32 -8.52 22.26
CA PHE A 262 0.17 -7.66 21.19
C PHE A 262 0.91 -6.46 21.78
N ASP A 263 2.23 -6.49 21.69
CA ASP A 263 3.06 -5.33 22.05
C ASP A 263 3.09 -4.33 20.88
N LEU A 264 2.24 -3.31 20.99
CA LEU A 264 2.11 -2.27 19.97
C LEU A 264 3.43 -1.55 19.71
N THR A 265 4.17 -1.20 20.75
CA THR A 265 5.45 -0.48 20.65
C THR A 265 6.48 -1.34 19.93
N ALA A 266 6.67 -2.58 20.39
CA ALA A 266 7.62 -3.51 19.75
C ALA A 266 7.25 -3.77 18.28
N GLN A 267 5.96 -3.84 17.95
CA GLN A 267 5.52 -4.01 16.57
C GLN A 267 5.94 -2.83 15.68
N PHE A 268 5.79 -1.60 16.14
CA PHE A 268 6.21 -0.42 15.36
C PHE A 268 7.72 -0.35 15.18
N PHE A 269 8.51 -0.72 16.19
CA PHE A 269 9.96 -0.86 16.04
C PHE A 269 10.31 -1.91 14.99
N ARG A 270 9.68 -3.09 15.04
CA ARG A 270 9.89 -4.16 14.05
C ARG A 270 9.56 -3.70 12.63
N VAL A 271 8.41 -3.04 12.42
CA VAL A 271 8.02 -2.49 11.11
C VAL A 271 9.06 -1.47 10.62
N PHE A 272 9.51 -0.57 11.49
CA PHE A 272 10.52 0.43 11.15
C PHE A 272 11.87 -0.19 10.78
N GLU A 273 12.35 -1.17 11.53
CA GLU A 273 13.62 -1.85 11.26
C GLU A 273 13.60 -2.61 9.94
N LEU A 274 12.53 -3.38 9.68
CA LEU A 274 12.34 -4.09 8.43
C LEU A 274 12.28 -3.12 7.24
N ALA A 275 11.55 -2.01 7.37
CA ALA A 275 11.50 -0.99 6.32
C ALA A 275 12.88 -0.35 6.07
N THR A 276 13.63 -0.07 7.13
CA THR A 276 14.97 0.53 7.03
C THR A 276 15.96 -0.42 6.32
N LYS A 277 15.90 -1.74 6.58
CA LYS A 277 16.73 -2.74 5.90
C LYS A 277 16.49 -2.81 4.39
N LEU A 278 15.32 -2.39 3.91
CA LEU A 278 14.97 -2.36 2.48
C LEU A 278 15.33 -1.05 1.78
N LEU A 279 15.80 -0.04 2.52
CA LEU A 279 16.29 1.20 1.95
C LEU A 279 17.76 1.05 1.52
N PRO A 280 18.16 1.70 0.41
CA PRO A 280 19.56 1.71 -0.01
C PRO A 280 20.43 2.41 1.03
N THR A 281 21.65 1.90 1.25
CA THR A 281 22.63 2.48 2.18
C THR A 281 23.42 3.65 1.58
N ALA A 282 23.19 4.01 0.32
CA ALA A 282 23.91 5.06 -0.38
C ALA A 282 23.66 6.45 0.21
N THR A 283 24.71 7.28 0.30
CA THR A 283 24.68 8.64 0.86
C THR A 283 23.83 9.63 0.04
N SER A 284 23.60 9.34 -1.24
CA SER A 284 22.66 10.05 -2.10
C SER A 284 21.89 9.02 -2.91
N PRO A 285 20.73 8.55 -2.41
CA PRO A 285 19.98 7.51 -3.10
C PRO A 285 19.41 8.06 -4.40
N ALA A 286 19.74 7.41 -5.51
CA ALA A 286 19.05 7.65 -6.76
C ALA A 286 17.55 7.36 -6.55
N PRO A 287 16.66 8.19 -7.09
CA PRO A 287 15.24 7.98 -6.93
C PRO A 287 14.77 6.66 -7.52
N VAL A 288 13.86 5.98 -6.82
CA VAL A 288 13.31 4.68 -7.22
C VAL A 288 11.82 4.76 -7.56
N PHE A 289 11.45 4.36 -8.78
CA PHE A 289 10.05 4.09 -9.13
C PHE A 289 9.87 2.58 -9.29
N THR A 290 8.89 2.03 -8.59
CA THR A 290 8.43 0.65 -8.75
C THR A 290 6.91 0.62 -8.64
N THR A 291 6.25 -0.36 -9.27
CA THR A 291 4.82 -0.61 -9.07
C THR A 291 4.55 -1.54 -7.88
N THR A 292 5.59 -2.19 -7.35
CA THR A 292 5.47 -3.04 -6.16
C THR A 292 5.46 -2.22 -4.89
N MET A 293 4.78 -2.72 -3.86
CA MET A 293 4.84 -2.10 -2.53
C MET A 293 6.20 -2.38 -1.89
N GLY A 294 6.74 -1.39 -1.18
CA GLY A 294 7.99 -1.49 -0.46
C GLY A 294 7.92 -0.76 0.90
N PRO A 295 9.03 -0.19 1.40
CA PRO A 295 9.08 0.46 2.70
C PRO A 295 8.22 1.73 2.84
N VAL A 296 7.77 2.39 1.78
CA VAL A 296 7.10 3.71 1.91
C VAL A 296 5.82 3.61 2.72
N ALA A 297 4.94 2.66 2.41
CA ALA A 297 3.68 2.49 3.14
C ALA A 297 3.91 2.12 4.62
N ALA A 298 4.95 1.33 4.92
CA ALA A 298 5.33 0.98 6.27
C ALA A 298 5.90 2.17 7.06
N LEU A 299 6.76 2.97 6.46
CA LEU A 299 7.30 4.19 7.09
C LEU A 299 6.20 5.22 7.33
N TRP A 300 5.26 5.35 6.40
CA TRP A 300 4.06 6.15 6.59
C TRP A 300 3.24 5.65 7.77
N LEU A 301 2.99 4.34 7.85
CA LEU A 301 2.28 3.73 8.98
C LEU A 301 2.97 4.04 10.31
N VAL A 302 4.30 3.89 10.40
CA VAL A 302 5.08 4.25 11.60
C VAL A 302 4.92 5.74 11.92
N ALA A 303 5.11 6.62 10.93
CA ALA A 303 5.08 8.07 11.13
C ALA A 303 3.76 8.59 11.69
N ILE A 304 2.62 8.02 11.26
CA ILE A 304 1.30 8.52 11.67
C ILE A 304 0.61 7.68 12.74
N ARG A 305 0.92 6.38 12.89
CA ARG A 305 0.19 5.47 13.80
C ARG A 305 0.99 4.96 14.99
N ALA A 306 2.32 5.09 15.02
CA ALA A 306 3.09 4.63 16.19
C ALA A 306 2.62 5.36 17.46
N PRO A 307 2.52 4.68 18.62
CA PRO A 307 1.93 5.23 19.84
C PRO A 307 2.77 6.39 20.40
N GLY A 308 2.20 7.18 21.34
CA GLY A 308 2.84 8.34 21.96
C GLY A 308 4.32 8.14 22.37
N PRO A 309 4.68 7.05 23.08
CA PRO A 309 6.06 6.78 23.48
C PRO A 309 7.04 6.58 22.31
N CYS A 310 6.54 6.34 21.08
CA CYS A 310 7.33 6.14 19.87
C CYS A 310 7.57 7.43 19.08
N GLN A 311 7.45 8.61 19.69
CA GLN A 311 7.56 9.90 19.01
C GLN A 311 8.89 10.07 18.22
N ALA A 312 10.01 9.66 18.80
CA ALA A 312 11.30 9.67 18.10
C ALA A 312 11.32 8.74 16.86
N LEU A 313 10.63 7.59 16.94
CA LEU A 313 10.50 6.64 15.84
C LEU A 313 9.67 7.26 14.69
N ARG A 314 8.59 7.97 15.02
CA ARG A 314 7.76 8.71 14.04
C ARG A 314 8.61 9.71 13.27
N ARG A 315 9.41 10.52 13.97
CA ARG A 315 10.34 11.49 13.37
C ARG A 315 11.36 10.83 12.44
N ARG A 316 11.95 9.71 12.86
CA ARG A 316 12.90 8.97 12.03
C ARG A 316 12.24 8.42 10.77
N ALA A 317 11.01 7.90 10.85
CA ALA A 317 10.29 7.39 9.69
C ALA A 317 9.99 8.49 8.66
N MET A 318 9.58 9.68 9.11
CA MET A 318 9.41 10.85 8.25
C MET A 318 10.71 11.27 7.56
N ASN A 319 11.80 11.33 8.33
CA ASN A 319 13.11 11.67 7.77
C ASN A 319 13.58 10.66 6.73
N LEU A 320 13.33 9.36 6.95
CA LEU A 320 13.65 8.34 5.95
C LEU A 320 12.86 8.56 4.65
N MET A 321 11.56 8.84 4.75
CA MET A 321 10.73 9.14 3.57
C MET A 321 11.17 10.42 2.83
N LEU A 322 11.59 11.47 3.55
CA LEU A 322 12.04 12.73 2.97
C LEU A 322 13.46 12.67 2.37
N ASN A 323 14.29 11.74 2.84
CA ASN A 323 15.69 11.61 2.40
C ASN A 323 15.92 10.45 1.42
N HIS A 324 14.91 9.62 1.16
CA HIS A 324 14.96 8.54 0.16
C HIS A 324 13.86 8.75 -0.88
N PRO A 325 14.11 9.56 -1.94
CA PRO A 325 13.12 9.81 -2.99
C PRO A 325 12.63 8.50 -3.62
N ARG A 326 11.40 8.11 -3.31
CA ARG A 326 10.87 6.79 -3.68
C ARG A 326 9.38 6.88 -3.98
N ARG A 327 9.00 6.26 -5.09
CA ARG A 327 7.61 6.10 -5.52
C ARG A 327 7.30 4.63 -5.73
N GLU A 328 6.28 4.16 -5.02
CA GLU A 328 5.82 2.77 -4.99
C GLU A 328 4.37 2.77 -5.46
N GLY A 329 4.20 2.70 -6.78
CA GLY A 329 2.91 2.83 -7.45
C GLY A 329 2.19 4.11 -7.04
N PHE A 330 1.17 3.98 -6.20
CA PHE A 330 0.34 5.09 -5.71
C PHE A 330 0.91 5.83 -4.49
N TRP A 331 2.01 5.34 -3.93
CA TRP A 331 2.68 5.94 -2.79
C TRP A 331 3.85 6.81 -3.24
N ASP A 332 3.83 8.08 -2.86
CA ASP A 332 4.97 9.00 -3.00
C ASP A 332 5.55 9.27 -1.61
N GLY A 333 6.78 8.80 -1.36
CA GLY A 333 7.45 8.94 -0.07
C GLY A 333 7.70 10.40 0.31
N MET A 334 8.00 11.28 -0.65
CA MET A 334 8.22 12.70 -0.36
C MET A 334 6.92 13.38 0.07
N ILE A 335 5.81 13.11 -0.63
CA ILE A 335 4.49 13.64 -0.26
C ILE A 335 4.07 13.08 1.11
N ALA A 336 4.17 11.77 1.30
CA ALA A 336 3.83 11.11 2.56
C ALA A 336 4.66 11.68 3.72
N GLY A 337 5.98 11.85 3.54
CA GLY A 337 6.86 12.46 4.54
C GLY A 337 6.50 13.90 4.87
N ARG A 338 6.13 14.72 3.87
CA ARG A 338 5.68 16.10 4.09
C ARG A 338 4.37 16.14 4.87
N ILE A 339 3.36 15.36 4.46
CA ILE A 339 2.06 15.30 5.16
C ILE A 339 2.26 14.84 6.61
N ALA A 340 3.06 13.80 6.83
CA ALA A 340 3.33 13.29 8.17
C ALA A 340 4.03 14.36 9.03
N ARG A 341 4.95 15.14 8.46
CA ARG A 341 5.65 16.22 9.16
C ARG A 341 4.69 17.33 9.58
N GLU A 342 3.85 17.79 8.67
CA GLU A 342 2.82 18.80 9.01
C GLU A 342 1.84 18.25 10.06
N GLY A 343 1.44 16.99 9.94
CA GLY A 343 0.59 16.33 10.93
C GLY A 343 1.23 16.28 12.33
N LEU A 344 2.50 15.90 12.41
CA LEU A 344 3.22 15.86 13.68
C LEU A 344 3.38 17.24 14.30
N GLN A 345 3.66 18.26 13.47
CA GLN A 345 3.78 19.64 13.93
C GLN A 345 2.47 20.12 14.57
N LEU A 346 1.33 19.89 13.90
CA LEU A 346 0.02 20.23 14.43
C LEU A 346 -0.32 19.52 15.75
N GLU A 347 0.03 18.22 15.86
CA GLU A 347 -0.12 17.47 17.12
C GLU A 347 0.73 18.07 18.24
N GLN A 348 2.00 18.39 17.95
CA GLN A 348 2.93 18.99 18.91
C GLN A 348 2.46 20.37 19.38
N ASP A 349 1.96 21.21 18.46
CA ASP A 349 1.51 22.56 18.77
C ASP A 349 0.26 22.53 19.68
N ARG A 350 -0.66 21.58 19.46
CA ARG A 350 -1.81 21.37 20.35
C ARG A 350 -1.38 20.96 21.75
N VAL A 351 -0.46 20.01 21.86
CA VAL A 351 0.05 19.56 23.17
C VAL A 351 0.74 20.70 23.91
N ARG A 352 1.55 21.50 23.21
CA ARG A 352 2.17 22.71 23.80
C ARG A 352 1.13 23.72 24.28
N ALA A 353 0.13 24.02 23.45
CA ALA A 353 -0.94 24.94 23.81
C ALA A 353 -1.72 24.44 25.05
N ASN A 354 -2.02 23.15 25.14
CA ASN A 354 -2.71 22.55 26.28
C ASN A 354 -1.88 22.61 27.57
N LEU A 355 -0.55 22.57 27.46
CA LEU A 355 0.39 22.73 28.58
C LEU A 355 0.67 24.20 28.93
N GLY A 356 0.12 25.16 28.17
CA GLY A 356 0.37 26.58 28.36
C GLY A 356 1.78 27.03 27.95
N LEU A 357 2.49 26.22 27.17
CA LEU A 357 3.83 26.54 26.65
C LEU A 357 3.70 27.55 25.49
N LYS A 358 4.54 28.58 25.50
CA LYS A 358 4.62 29.61 24.45
C LYS A 358 5.62 29.22 23.38
N GLU A 359 5.51 29.80 22.20
CA GLU A 359 6.48 29.60 21.10
C GLU A 359 7.92 30.00 21.50
N ASP A 360 8.06 30.97 22.41
CA ASP A 360 9.34 31.47 22.89
C ASP A 360 9.96 30.63 24.03
N ASP A 361 9.26 29.61 24.54
CA ASP A 361 9.80 28.74 25.58
C ASP A 361 10.93 27.86 25.02
N GLU A 362 11.91 27.52 25.87
CA GLU A 362 13.06 26.71 25.46
C GLU A 362 12.58 25.38 24.83
N PRO A 363 13.14 24.95 23.68
CA PRO A 363 12.61 23.79 22.97
C PRO A 363 12.76 22.51 23.81
N LEU A 364 11.65 22.06 24.40
CA LEU A 364 11.52 20.82 25.19
C LEU A 364 11.69 19.53 24.37
N GLY A 365 12.20 19.62 23.14
CA GLY A 365 12.20 18.50 22.19
C GLY A 365 10.80 18.13 21.72
N ASP A 366 10.64 16.92 21.20
CA ASP A 366 9.31 16.38 20.91
C ASP A 366 8.62 15.93 22.20
N LEU A 367 7.41 16.41 22.42
CA LEU A 367 6.53 15.97 23.52
C LEU A 367 5.83 14.68 23.14
N GLU A 368 5.51 13.85 24.12
CA GLU A 368 4.58 12.74 23.92
C GLU A 368 3.19 13.29 23.57
N VAL A 369 2.60 12.80 22.48
CA VAL A 369 1.26 13.22 22.02
C VAL A 369 0.22 12.24 22.58
N PRO A 370 -0.69 12.69 23.47
CA PRO A 370 -1.80 11.87 23.97
C PRO A 370 -2.73 11.45 22.83
N ASP A 371 -3.36 10.28 22.95
CA ASP A 371 -4.18 9.70 21.88
C ASP A 371 -5.34 10.60 21.44
N GLU A 372 -5.93 11.37 22.36
CA GLU A 372 -6.99 12.35 22.10
C GLU A 372 -6.56 13.55 21.25
N GLU A 373 -5.27 13.89 21.25
CA GLU A 373 -4.70 15.00 20.46
C GLU A 373 -4.20 14.54 19.08
N ARG A 374 -4.20 13.23 18.81
CA ARG A 374 -3.65 12.66 17.59
C ARG A 374 -4.52 12.91 16.36
N ILE A 375 -3.87 13.14 15.23
CA ILE A 375 -4.53 13.23 13.94
C ILE A 375 -4.82 11.81 13.43
N VAL A 376 -6.11 11.47 13.37
CA VAL A 376 -6.57 10.14 12.95
C VAL A 376 -6.80 9.99 11.44
N ALA A 377 -6.93 11.11 10.72
CA ALA A 377 -7.18 11.14 9.28
C ALA A 377 -6.64 12.41 8.60
N PHE A 378 -6.19 12.26 7.36
CA PHE A 378 -5.78 13.35 6.47
C PHE A 378 -6.71 13.37 5.26
N TYR A 379 -7.18 14.56 4.88
CA TYR A 379 -7.99 14.77 3.68
C TYR A 379 -7.31 15.79 2.78
N ILE A 380 -6.89 15.35 1.59
CA ILE A 380 -6.36 16.24 0.56
C ILE A 380 -7.55 16.65 -0.31
N SER A 381 -7.98 17.90 -0.22
CA SER A 381 -8.89 18.51 -1.18
C SER A 381 -8.07 19.15 -2.30
N HIS A 382 -8.43 18.84 -3.55
CA HIS A 382 -7.98 19.68 -4.66
C HIS A 382 -8.93 20.88 -4.73
N PRO A 383 -8.41 22.11 -4.88
CA PRO A 383 -9.27 23.25 -5.13
C PRO A 383 -10.09 22.96 -6.40
N VAL A 384 -11.40 23.15 -6.30
CA VAL A 384 -12.30 23.09 -7.45
C VAL A 384 -11.92 24.31 -8.31
N GLY A 385 -11.26 24.05 -9.43
CA GLY A 385 -10.92 25.08 -10.42
C GLY A 385 -12.14 25.55 -11.19
#